data_AF-A0AAV4AEH0-F1
#
_entry.id   AF-A0AAV4AEH0-F1
#
_cell.length_a   1.000
_cell.length_b   1.000
_cell.length_c   1.000
_cell.angle_alpha   90.00
_cell.angle_beta   90.00
_cell.angle_gamma   90.00
#
_symmetry.space_group_name_H-M   'P 1'
#
loop_
_entity.id
_entity.type
_entity.pdbx_description
1 polymer ?
#
loop_
_entity_poly.entity_id
_entity_poly.type
_entity_poly.pdbx_seq_one_letter_code
_entity_poly.pdbx_strand_id
1 'polypeptide(L)'
;MAEEDVAGGKNVADYSTFEEFLSSQVTQLDLMYLEDINVARKLVELGYRGTKDGFSEEQFWAKKAAIEARKQIHCVVGTGKRDQCSS
;
A
#
# COMPACT_ATOMS: atom_id res chain seq x y z
N MET A 1 -26.74 2.43 4.49
CA MET A 1 -25.91 3.28 3.64
C MET A 1 -24.51 2.68 3.71
N ALA A 2 -24.06 2.07 2.62
CA ALA A 2 -22.78 1.39 2.59
C ALA A 2 -21.69 2.46 2.54
N GLU A 3 -20.93 2.60 3.62
CA GLU A 3 -19.64 3.28 3.58
C GLU A 3 -18.73 2.44 2.68
N GLU A 4 -18.57 2.91 1.44
CA GLU A 4 -17.71 2.28 0.46
C GLU A 4 -16.26 2.51 0.88
N ASP A 5 -15.65 1.42 1.35
CA ASP A 5 -14.21 1.23 1.51
C ASP A 5 -13.54 1.40 0.13
N VAL A 6 -13.32 2.66 -0.29
CA VAL A 6 -12.49 2.99 -1.45
C VAL A 6 -11.02 2.93 -1.03
N ALA A 7 -10.58 1.78 -0.51
CA ALA A 7 -9.19 1.38 -0.52
C ALA A 7 -8.98 0.48 -1.75
N GLY A 8 -9.31 1.02 -2.93
CA GLY A 8 -9.22 0.33 -4.20
C GLY A 8 -7.79 -0.11 -4.51
N GLY A 9 -7.45 -1.34 -4.12
CA GLY A 9 -6.58 -2.29 -4.83
C GLY A 9 -5.15 -1.88 -5.24
N LYS A 10 -4.65 -0.70 -4.86
CA LYS A 10 -3.29 -0.26 -5.19
C LYS A 10 -2.34 -0.66 -4.07
N ASN A 11 -1.35 -1.47 -4.40
CA ASN A 11 -0.41 -1.98 -3.42
C ASN A 11 0.59 -0.88 -3.05
N VAL A 12 1.18 -0.96 -1.85
CA VAL A 12 2.20 -0.01 -1.40
C VAL A 12 3.40 0.05 -2.38
N ALA A 13 3.65 -1.06 -3.08
CA ALA A 13 4.69 -1.18 -4.10
C ALA A 13 4.44 -0.38 -5.39
N ASP A 14 3.21 0.07 -5.66
CA ASP A 14 2.90 0.86 -6.85
C ASP A 14 3.31 2.34 -6.69
N TYR A 15 3.65 2.77 -5.47
CA TYR A 15 4.05 4.14 -5.16
C TYR A 15 5.57 4.28 -5.10
N SER A 16 6.08 5.36 -5.68
CA SER A 16 7.52 5.66 -5.71
C SER A 16 7.99 6.27 -4.39
N THR A 17 7.21 7.19 -3.82
CA THR A 17 7.53 7.90 -2.59
C THR A 17 6.45 7.72 -1.53
N PHE A 18 6.84 7.88 -0.27
CA PHE A 18 5.93 7.86 0.86
C PHE A 18 4.87 8.98 0.77
N GLU A 19 5.27 10.14 0.26
CA GLU A 19 4.39 11.29 0.06
C GLU A 19 3.27 11.03 -0.96
N GLU A 20 3.59 10.36 -2.07
CA GLU A 20 2.61 9.96 -3.10
C GLU A 20 1.59 8.97 -2.54
N PHE A 21 2.06 8.02 -1.71
CA PHE A 21 1.18 7.09 -1.01
C PHE A 21 0.22 7.84 -0.07
N LEU A 22 0.73 8.75 0.76
CA LEU A 22 -0.12 9.56 1.66
C LEU A 22 -1.11 10.42 0.86
N SER A 23 -0.67 11.06 -0.22
CA SER A 23 -1.53 11.87 -1.08
C SER A 23 -2.61 11.05 -1.77
N SER A 24 -2.33 9.80 -2.14
CA SER A 24 -3.34 8.91 -2.71
C SER A 24 -4.38 8.44 -1.69
N GLN A 25 -4.10 8.57 -0.39
CA GLN A 25 -5.07 8.30 0.66
C GLN A 25 -5.96 9.51 0.95
N VAL A 26 -5.47 10.75 0.77
CA VAL A 26 -6.26 11.97 0.96
C VAL A 26 -7.42 12.01 -0.03
N THR A 27 -8.66 12.17 0.45
CA THR A 27 -9.82 12.34 -0.45
C THR A 27 -10.23 13.80 -0.52
N GLN A 28 -11.12 14.10 -1.47
CA GLN A 28 -11.68 15.43 -1.62
C GLN A 28 -12.49 15.87 -0.39
N LEU A 29 -13.03 14.92 0.39
CA LEU A 29 -13.72 15.24 1.63
C LEU A 29 -12.76 15.85 2.66
N ASP A 30 -11.53 15.33 2.78
CA ASP A 30 -10.50 15.91 3.64
C ASP A 30 -10.15 17.33 3.23
N LEU A 31 -10.02 17.57 1.92
CA LEU A 31 -9.77 18.92 1.41
C LEU A 31 -10.96 19.85 1.65
N MET A 32 -12.19 19.35 1.70
CA MET A 32 -13.37 20.16 2.02
C MET A 32 -13.46 20.53 3.50
N TYR A 33 -12.96 19.68 4.40
CA TYR A 33 -13.00 19.93 5.86
C TYR A 33 -11.73 20.59 6.40
N LEU A 34 -10.57 20.26 5.84
CA LEU A 34 -9.26 20.72 6.30
C LEU A 34 -8.71 21.84 5.43
N GLU A 35 -9.17 21.97 4.18
CA GLU A 35 -8.71 22.93 3.16
C GLU A 35 -7.21 22.88 2.82
N ASP A 36 -6.43 22.08 3.56
CA ASP A 36 -5.00 21.94 3.44
C ASP A 36 -4.58 20.47 3.30
N ILE A 37 -3.85 20.20 2.22
CA ILE A 37 -3.40 18.85 1.87
C ILE A 37 -2.31 18.32 2.82
N ASN A 38 -1.49 19.21 3.40
CA ASN A 38 -0.44 18.82 4.33
C ASN A 38 -1.04 18.35 5.66
N VAL A 39 -2.08 19.03 6.13
CA VAL A 39 -2.84 18.63 7.32
C VAL A 39 -3.48 17.28 7.11
N ALA A 40 -4.16 17.07 5.98
CA ALA A 40 -4.78 15.79 5.64
C ALA A 40 -3.74 14.65 5.60
N ARG A 41 -2.57 14.89 4.98
CA ARG A 41 -1.47 13.92 4.94
C ARG A 41 -0.96 13.56 6.33
N LYS A 42 -0.84 14.54 7.23
CA LYS A 42 -0.40 14.31 8.61
C LYS A 42 -1.39 13.44 9.39
N LEU A 43 -2.69 13.62 9.16
CA LEU A 43 -3.72 12.78 9.79
C LEU A 43 -3.68 11.32 9.32
N VAL A 44 -3.33 11.09 8.04
CA VAL A 44 -3.10 9.74 7.50
C VAL A 44 -1.84 9.12 8.12
N GLU A 45 -0.74 9.87 8.19
CA GLU A 45 0.50 9.44 8.85
C GLU A 45 0.26 9.03 10.31
N LEU A 46 -0.51 9.84 11.03
CA LEU A 46 -0.88 9.59 12.43
C LEU A 46 -1.94 8.48 12.61
N GLY A 47 -2.53 7.96 11.52
CA GLY A 47 -3.54 6.90 11.57
C GLY A 47 -4.93 7.36 12.01
N TYR A 48 -5.19 8.68 12.05
CA TYR A 48 -6.54 9.21 12.29
C TYR A 48 -7.46 9.05 11.09
N ARG A 49 -6.88 8.90 9.89
CA ARG A 49 -7.61 8.86 8.62
C ARG A 49 -7.08 7.74 7.72
N GLY A 50 -7.84 6.65 7.58
CA GLY A 50 -7.45 5.45 6.83
C GLY A 50 -7.41 4.18 7.69
N THR A 51 -6.50 3.25 7.37
CA THR A 51 -6.29 2.03 8.16
C THR A 51 -5.80 2.42 9.57
N LYS A 52 -6.43 1.90 10.62
CA LYS A 52 -6.25 2.32 12.02
C LYS A 52 -4.81 2.24 12.57
N ASP A 53 -3.91 1.60 11.84
CA ASP A 53 -2.48 1.59 12.10
C ASP A 53 -1.82 2.61 11.17
N GLY A 54 -1.55 3.81 11.68
CA GLY A 54 -0.82 4.85 10.97
C GLY A 54 0.44 4.29 10.30
N PHE A 55 0.78 4.85 9.13
CA PHE A 55 1.94 4.40 8.38
C PHE A 55 3.13 5.29 8.69
N SER A 56 4.17 4.73 9.32
CA SER A 56 5.51 5.33 9.31
C SER A 56 6.21 5.05 7.97
N GLU A 57 7.15 5.90 7.59
CA GLU A 57 8.00 5.69 6.41
C GLU A 57 8.67 4.31 6.45
N GLU A 58 9.11 3.87 7.63
CA GLU A 58 9.71 2.55 7.85
C GLU A 58 8.76 1.40 7.45
N GLN A 59 7.49 1.53 7.81
CA GLN A 59 6.45 0.54 7.49
C GLN A 59 6.14 0.52 5.98
N PHE A 60 6.21 1.68 5.32
CA PHE A 60 6.06 1.79 3.88
C PHE A 60 7.16 1.02 3.14
N TRP A 61 8.42 1.24 3.50
CA TRP A 61 9.56 0.53 2.90
C TRP A 61 9.53 -0.97 3.23
N ALA A 62 9.22 -1.34 4.47
CA ALA A 62 9.10 -2.74 4.87
C ALA A 62 8.01 -3.49 4.09
N LYS A 63 6.82 -2.88 3.94
CA LYS A 63 5.75 -3.45 3.12
C LYS A 63 6.15 -3.55 1.66
N LYS A 64 6.74 -2.50 1.08
CA LYS A 64 7.22 -2.50 -0.31
C LYS A 64 8.21 -3.64 -0.56
N ALA A 65 9.20 -3.80 0.31
CA ALA A 65 10.16 -4.90 0.24
C ALA A 65 9.48 -6.27 0.38
N ALA A 66 8.52 -6.42 1.29
CA ALA A 66 7.78 -7.67 1.48
C ALA A 66 6.93 -8.04 0.23
N ILE A 67 6.30 -7.05 -0.41
CA ILE A 67 5.52 -7.24 -1.63
C ILE A 67 6.44 -7.63 -2.79
N GLU A 68 7.59 -6.96 -2.93
CA GLU A 68 8.58 -7.26 -3.97
C GLU A 68 9.19 -8.65 -3.77
N ALA A 69 9.54 -9.00 -2.54
CA ALA A 69 9.96 -10.35 -2.18
C ALA A 69 8.86 -11.39 -2.49
N ARG A 70 7.59 -11.08 -2.20
CA ARG A 70 6.47 -11.97 -2.53
C ARG A 70 6.27 -12.12 -4.04
N LYS A 71 6.45 -11.05 -4.82
CA LYS A 71 6.44 -11.09 -6.29
C LYS A 71 7.59 -11.96 -6.81
N GLN A 72 8.78 -11.82 -6.26
CA GLN A 72 9.95 -12.63 -6.61
C GLN A 72 9.76 -14.11 -6.24
N ILE A 73 9.25 -14.40 -5.05
CA ILE A 73 8.94 -15.77 -4.61
C ILE A 73 7.89 -16.41 -5.51
N HIS A 74 6.82 -15.67 -5.87
CA HIS A 74 5.79 -16.17 -6.79
C HIS A 74 6.35 -16.52 -8.18
N CYS A 75 7.32 -15.76 -8.70
CA CYS A 75 8.02 -16.12 -9.94
C CYS A 75 8.90 -17.37 -9.80
N VAL A 76 9.57 -17.57 -8.66
CA VAL A 76 10.48 -18.71 -8.44
C VAL A 76 9.74 -20.04 -8.27
N VAL A 77 8.53 -20.04 -7.70
CA VAL A 77 7.74 -21.28 -7.52
C VAL A 77 7.08 -21.76 -8.83
N GLY A 78 7.08 -20.93 -9.88
CA GLY A 78 6.54 -21.24 -11.21
C GLY A 78 7.36 -22.21 -12.07
N THR A 79 8.58 -22.57 -11.68
CA THR A 79 9.44 -23.52 -12.42
C THR A 79 9.56 -24.87 -11.70
N GLY A 80 8.43 -25.46 -11.33
CA GLY A 80 8.34 -26.87 -10.90
C GLY A 80 8.00 -27.79 -12.08
N LYS A 81 8.86 -27.83 -13.11
CA LYS A 81 8.69 -28.76 -14.23
C LYS A 81 9.29 -30.12 -13.84
N ARG A 82 8.39 -31.07 -13.63
CA ARG A 82 8.57 -32.51 -13.42
C ARG A 82 9.77 -33.10 -14.18
N ASP A 83 10.79 -33.57 -13.47
CA ASP A 83 11.69 -34.63 -13.94
C ASP A 83 11.25 -35.95 -13.30
N GLN A 84 10.23 -36.58 -13.91
CA GLN A 84 10.05 -38.03 -13.86
C GLN A 84 10.47 -38.56 -15.24
N CYS A 85 11.71 -39.02 -15.37
CA CYS A 85 12.17 -39.98 -16.39
C CYS A 85 13.67 -40.24 -16.18
N SER A 86 14.01 -41.30 -15.47
CA SER A 86 15.20 -42.15 -15.73
C SER A 86 15.24 -43.26 -14.70
N SER A 87 14.60 -44.40 -14.99
CA SER A 87 15.26 -45.70 -14.91
C SER A 87 14.43 -46.78 -15.60
#